data_AF-A0A3A9BP14-F1
#
_entry.id   AF-A0A3A9BP14-F1
#
_cell.length_a   1.000
_cell.length_b   1.000
_cell.length_c   1.000
_cell.angle_alpha   90.00
_cell.angle_beta   90.00
_cell.angle_gamma   90.00
#
_symmetry.space_group_name_H-M   'P 1'
#
loop_
_entity.id
_entity.type
_entity.pdbx_description
1 polymer ?
#
loop_
_entity_poly.entity_id
_entity_poly.type
_entity_poly.pdbx_seq_one_letter_code
_entity_poly.pdbx_strand_id
1 'polypeptide(L)'
;MKKFIYLISCLLLVGVCSCGEDALTPSEPMGFGEFPQGNASYDREIVEFYDKYGVQVLYRFGEVDFRWNITEYIPYYAVEAETSSIGEGWNFLKENCLSIWSDDFLRKYMPYRILLASEIYSLKDTYEYDDEGNKIYQKIPKKAMYGLNHLTFGAVNSRLSSLSVEEKKELIGEVAFAIAGYAASKGKIEVPEKFQTYHDDYINNAGGDYEGEWGYNGGGCLEYRDGGMDYYYDFGLFVKYLVMMSKEEFENRFLTEEFDCGTQYDSVSGNSVKGYPIRNKYEAVIEYFQNTLGIDLHEIGARTSQLH
;
A
#
# COMPACT_ATOMS: atom_id res chain seq x y z
N MET A 1 -37.39 -59.81 4.07
CA MET A 1 -36.08 -59.49 4.69
C MET A 1 -34.90 -59.90 3.81
N LYS A 2 -34.82 -61.12 3.24
CA LYS A 2 -33.69 -61.53 2.37
C LYS A 2 -33.50 -60.68 1.10
N LYS A 3 -34.58 -60.18 0.47
CA LYS A 3 -34.48 -59.32 -0.74
C LYS A 3 -33.98 -57.88 -0.45
N PHE A 4 -34.15 -57.38 0.77
CA PHE A 4 -33.62 -56.07 1.18
C PHE A 4 -32.13 -56.12 1.53
N ILE A 5 -31.64 -57.27 2.02
CA ILE A 5 -30.21 -57.49 2.32
C ILE A 5 -29.37 -57.50 1.03
N TYR A 6 -29.87 -58.09 -0.06
CA TYR A 6 -29.18 -58.04 -1.35
C TYR A 6 -29.14 -56.64 -1.97
N LEU A 7 -30.16 -55.82 -1.75
CA LEU A 7 -30.18 -54.43 -2.25
C LEU A 7 -29.16 -53.54 -1.51
N ILE A 8 -29.06 -53.71 -0.18
CA ILE A 8 -28.07 -53.00 0.66
C ILE A 8 -26.64 -53.51 0.36
N SER A 9 -26.48 -54.81 0.08
CA SER A 9 -25.21 -55.40 -0.35
C SER A 9 -24.74 -54.89 -1.71
N CYS A 10 -25.64 -54.62 -2.66
CA CYS A 10 -25.26 -54.03 -3.96
C CYS A 10 -24.92 -52.53 -3.83
N LEU A 11 -25.59 -51.78 -2.95
CA LEU A 11 -25.32 -50.36 -2.72
C LEU A 11 -23.97 -50.11 -2.00
N LEU A 12 -23.52 -51.03 -1.15
CA LEU A 12 -22.21 -50.95 -0.49
C LEU A 12 -21.02 -51.25 -1.42
N LEU A 13 -21.23 -51.95 -2.54
CA LEU A 13 -20.17 -52.25 -3.51
C LEU A 13 -19.87 -51.10 -4.49
N VAL A 14 -20.77 -50.11 -4.62
CA VAL A 14 -20.57 -48.93 -5.48
C VAL A 14 -19.77 -47.83 -4.75
N GLY A 15 -19.63 -47.92 -3.43
CA GLY A 15 -18.95 -46.91 -2.59
C GLY A 15 -17.43 -47.07 -2.45
N VAL A 16 -16.78 -48.00 -3.18
CA VAL A 16 -15.32 -48.24 -3.07
C VAL A 16 -14.58 -47.98 -4.39
N CYS A 17 -15.18 -47.27 -5.34
CA CYS A 17 -14.40 -46.56 -6.34
C CYS A 17 -13.84 -45.29 -5.68
N SER A 18 -12.81 -45.48 -4.85
CA SER A 18 -11.86 -44.41 -4.54
C SER A 18 -11.42 -43.83 -5.88
N CYS A 19 -11.63 -42.53 -6.09
CA CYS A 19 -10.86 -41.80 -7.09
C CYS A 19 -9.40 -42.21 -6.88
N GLY A 20 -8.75 -42.66 -7.94
CA GLY A 20 -7.29 -42.70 -7.92
C GLY A 20 -6.86 -41.27 -7.64
N GLU A 21 -6.29 -41.05 -6.46
CA GLU A 21 -5.56 -39.82 -6.20
C GLU A 21 -4.37 -39.87 -7.15
N ASP A 22 -4.44 -39.13 -8.26
CA ASP A 22 -3.27 -38.87 -9.05
C ASP A 22 -2.20 -38.37 -8.07
N ALA A 23 -1.04 -39.03 -8.06
CA ALA A 23 0.04 -38.65 -7.18
C ALA A 23 0.35 -37.17 -7.43
N LEU A 24 0.03 -36.32 -6.45
CA LEU A 24 0.30 -34.90 -6.54
C LEU A 24 1.82 -34.73 -6.62
N THR A 25 2.32 -34.50 -7.82
CA THR A 25 3.71 -34.05 -7.99
C THR A 25 3.77 -32.64 -7.43
N PRO A 26 4.60 -32.38 -6.39
CA PRO A 26 4.82 -31.02 -5.94
C PRO A 26 5.20 -30.15 -7.14
N SER A 27 4.56 -28.99 -7.28
CA SER A 27 5.02 -27.99 -8.23
C SER A 27 6.48 -27.67 -7.94
N GLU A 28 7.26 -27.33 -8.97
CA GLU A 28 8.63 -26.87 -8.74
C GLU A 28 8.62 -25.73 -7.71
N PRO A 29 9.63 -25.68 -6.82
CA PRO A 29 9.74 -24.60 -5.85
C PRO A 29 9.72 -23.26 -6.57
N MET A 30 8.90 -22.36 -6.06
CA MET A 30 8.83 -21.00 -6.53
C MET A 30 10.20 -20.32 -6.39
N GLY A 31 10.77 -19.86 -7.50
CA GLY A 31 12.06 -19.18 -7.51
C GLY A 31 11.92 -17.72 -7.10
N PHE A 32 12.37 -17.38 -5.90
CA PHE A 32 12.44 -16.00 -5.42
C PHE A 32 13.78 -15.36 -5.80
N GLY A 33 13.79 -14.03 -5.94
CA GLY A 33 14.98 -13.24 -6.19
C GLY A 33 16.08 -13.48 -5.15
N GLU A 34 17.31 -13.66 -5.63
CA GLU A 34 18.49 -13.87 -4.80
C GLU A 34 18.96 -12.57 -4.14
N PHE A 35 19.64 -12.70 -3.00
CA PHE A 35 20.28 -11.62 -2.26
C PHE A 35 21.60 -12.10 -1.67
N PRO A 36 22.72 -11.36 -1.78
CA PRO A 36 22.89 -10.05 -2.44
C PRO A 36 22.91 -10.14 -3.98
N GLN A 37 22.80 -9.00 -4.67
CA GLN A 37 22.60 -8.95 -6.12
C GLN A 37 23.81 -8.42 -6.93
N GLY A 38 24.89 -7.99 -6.31
CA GLY A 38 26.01 -7.48 -7.09
C GLY A 38 27.21 -7.06 -6.27
N ASN A 39 28.09 -6.29 -6.91
CA ASN A 39 29.33 -5.77 -6.34
C ASN A 39 29.58 -4.28 -6.69
N ALA A 40 28.55 -3.57 -7.17
CA ALA A 40 28.59 -2.12 -7.35
C ALA A 40 28.63 -1.40 -5.99
N SER A 41 28.91 -0.09 -5.98
CA SER A 41 28.98 0.68 -4.73
C SER A 41 27.68 0.65 -3.93
N TYR A 42 26.54 0.75 -4.61
CA TYR A 42 25.22 0.65 -3.97
C TYR A 42 24.93 -0.76 -3.40
N ASP A 43 25.52 -1.83 -3.96
CA ASP A 43 25.31 -3.19 -3.44
C ASP A 43 25.90 -3.33 -2.04
N ARG A 44 27.03 -2.68 -1.78
CA ARG A 44 27.63 -2.65 -0.44
C ARG A 44 26.72 -1.95 0.56
N GLU A 45 26.15 -0.81 0.19
CA GLU A 45 25.21 -0.07 1.04
C GLU A 45 23.90 -0.84 1.27
N ILE A 46 23.41 -1.57 0.25
CA ILE A 46 22.25 -2.44 0.36
C ILE A 46 22.51 -3.59 1.35
N VAL A 47 23.71 -4.19 1.31
CA VAL A 47 24.10 -5.23 2.30
C VAL A 47 24.22 -4.63 3.70
N GLU A 48 24.85 -3.47 3.85
CA GLU A 48 24.92 -2.77 5.15
C GLU A 48 23.52 -2.43 5.70
N PHE A 49 22.58 -2.06 4.82
CA PHE A 49 21.17 -1.83 5.18
C PHE A 49 20.48 -3.12 5.65
N TYR A 50 20.70 -4.24 4.96
CA TYR A 50 20.21 -5.55 5.39
C TYR A 50 20.79 -5.96 6.75
N ASP A 51 22.10 -5.82 6.94
CA ASP A 51 22.75 -6.17 8.22
C ASP A 51 22.19 -5.33 9.39
N LYS A 52 21.81 -4.09 9.12
CA LYS A 52 21.28 -3.16 10.12
C LYS A 52 19.79 -3.37 10.43
N TYR A 53 18.98 -3.69 9.42
CA TYR A 53 17.51 -3.68 9.55
C TYR A 53 16.83 -5.03 9.26
N GLY A 54 17.55 -6.01 8.71
CA GLY A 54 17.01 -7.31 8.29
C GLY A 54 16.14 -7.23 7.03
N VAL A 55 16.24 -6.14 6.26
CA VAL A 55 15.41 -5.87 5.08
C VAL A 55 16.23 -6.05 3.81
N GLN A 56 15.84 -7.00 2.96
CA GLN A 56 16.52 -7.22 1.67
C GLN A 56 16.07 -6.18 0.66
N VAL A 57 16.99 -5.63 -0.12
CA VAL A 57 16.66 -4.73 -1.24
C VAL A 57 16.97 -5.44 -2.54
N LEU A 58 15.96 -5.64 -3.39
CA LEU A 58 16.07 -6.33 -4.67
C LEU A 58 15.76 -5.35 -5.81
N TYR A 59 16.68 -5.23 -6.77
CA TYR A 59 16.48 -4.51 -8.03
C TYR A 59 16.37 -5.47 -9.22
N ARG A 60 16.72 -6.74 -9.02
CA ARG A 60 16.35 -7.87 -9.88
C ARG A 60 15.34 -8.76 -9.18
N PHE A 61 14.15 -8.88 -9.72
CA PHE A 61 13.04 -9.61 -9.10
C PHE A 61 12.08 -10.14 -10.16
N GLY A 62 11.48 -11.30 -9.89
CA GLY A 62 10.43 -11.86 -10.74
C GLY A 62 9.05 -11.35 -10.37
N GLU A 63 8.07 -11.59 -11.24
CA GLU A 63 6.65 -11.34 -10.92
C GLU A 63 6.26 -11.96 -9.59
N VAL A 64 6.86 -13.10 -9.26
CA VAL A 64 6.57 -13.83 -8.05
C VAL A 64 7.06 -13.17 -6.77
N ASP A 65 8.17 -12.42 -6.81
CA ASP A 65 8.62 -11.63 -5.66
C ASP A 65 7.64 -10.48 -5.38
N PHE A 66 7.09 -9.88 -6.45
CA PHE A 66 6.19 -8.73 -6.39
C PHE A 66 4.73 -9.11 -6.13
N ARG A 67 4.26 -10.24 -6.66
CA ARG A 67 2.85 -10.68 -6.51
C ARG A 67 2.66 -11.76 -5.46
N TRP A 68 3.71 -12.11 -4.72
CA TRP A 68 3.59 -13.07 -3.63
C TRP A 68 2.50 -12.66 -2.65
N ASN A 69 1.48 -13.49 -2.55
CA ASN A 69 0.36 -13.33 -1.64
C ASN A 69 -0.24 -14.70 -1.31
N ILE A 70 -1.02 -14.79 -0.22
CA ILE A 70 -1.63 -16.05 0.23
C ILE A 70 -3.06 -16.19 -0.29
N THR A 71 -3.87 -15.14 -0.18
CA THR A 71 -5.32 -15.21 -0.42
C THR A 71 -5.82 -14.18 -1.42
N GLU A 72 -5.05 -13.13 -1.72
CA GLU A 72 -5.50 -11.97 -2.47
C GLU A 72 -4.66 -11.76 -3.74
N TYR A 73 -5.34 -11.43 -4.83
CA TYR A 73 -4.67 -11.02 -6.06
C TYR A 73 -4.16 -9.59 -5.93
N ILE A 74 -2.90 -9.34 -6.29
CA ILE A 74 -2.33 -7.99 -6.39
C ILE A 74 -2.56 -7.49 -7.82
N PRO A 75 -3.49 -6.54 -8.07
CA PRO A 75 -3.87 -6.09 -9.42
C PRO A 75 -2.88 -5.08 -10.01
N TYR A 76 -1.62 -5.16 -9.60
CA TYR A 76 -0.53 -4.31 -10.04
C TYR A 76 0.54 -5.13 -10.71
N TYR A 77 1.39 -4.48 -11.49
CA TYR A 77 2.59 -5.02 -12.10
C TYR A 77 3.76 -4.13 -11.72
N ALA A 78 4.96 -4.71 -11.69
CA ALA A 78 6.19 -3.97 -11.50
C ALA A 78 7.24 -4.43 -12.51
N VAL A 79 8.01 -3.48 -13.02
CA VAL A 79 9.14 -3.74 -13.92
C VAL A 79 10.43 -3.49 -13.14
N GLU A 80 11.41 -4.37 -13.30
CA GLU A 80 12.73 -4.23 -12.67
C GLU A 80 13.32 -2.83 -12.91
N ALA A 81 14.13 -2.34 -11.95
CA ALA A 81 14.83 -1.08 -12.07
C ALA A 81 15.72 -1.04 -13.33
N GLU A 82 15.85 0.14 -13.93
CA GLU A 82 16.86 0.35 -14.96
C GLU A 82 18.26 0.29 -14.32
N THR A 83 19.14 -0.58 -14.81
CA THR A 83 20.48 -0.81 -14.22
C THR A 83 21.28 0.47 -14.01
N SER A 84 21.19 1.42 -14.94
CA SER A 84 21.88 2.72 -14.87
C SER A 84 21.35 3.65 -13.78
N SER A 85 20.14 3.39 -13.28
CA SER A 85 19.38 4.26 -12.38
C SER A 85 19.31 3.70 -10.95
N ILE A 86 19.80 2.48 -10.70
CA ILE A 86 19.76 1.81 -9.39
C ILE A 86 20.46 2.64 -8.31
N GLY A 87 21.67 3.11 -8.57
CA GLY A 87 22.43 3.87 -7.58
C GLY A 87 21.73 5.17 -7.16
N GLU A 88 21.18 5.90 -8.14
CA GLU A 88 20.40 7.12 -7.87
C GLU A 88 19.09 6.81 -7.14
N GLY A 89 18.34 5.79 -7.58
CA GLY A 89 17.09 5.38 -6.94
C GLY A 89 17.29 4.91 -5.50
N TRP A 90 18.35 4.13 -5.24
CA TRP A 90 18.70 3.71 -3.89
C TRP A 90 19.07 4.90 -3.01
N ASN A 91 19.88 5.83 -3.51
CA ASN A 91 20.24 7.04 -2.76
C ASN A 91 19.02 7.90 -2.46
N PHE A 92 18.14 8.13 -3.44
CA PHE A 92 16.90 8.88 -3.21
C PHE A 92 16.04 8.24 -2.12
N LEU A 93 15.80 6.93 -2.22
CA LEU A 93 15.00 6.18 -1.25
C LEU A 93 15.63 6.27 0.16
N LYS A 94 16.92 5.97 0.27
CA LYS A 94 17.66 5.99 1.53
C LYS A 94 17.65 7.38 2.18
N GLU A 95 18.01 8.41 1.42
CA GLU A 95 18.26 9.76 1.95
C GLU A 95 17.00 10.57 2.20
N ASN A 96 15.92 10.31 1.45
CA ASN A 96 14.70 11.13 1.51
C ASN A 96 13.49 10.39 2.06
N CYS A 97 13.42 9.06 1.90
CA CYS A 97 12.23 8.29 2.28
C CYS A 97 12.43 7.41 3.52
N LEU A 98 13.63 6.85 3.69
CA LEU A 98 13.94 5.96 4.82
C LEU A 98 14.55 6.72 6.01
N SER A 99 15.37 7.74 5.74
CA SER A 99 16.04 8.56 6.76
C SER A 99 15.08 9.37 7.65
N ILE A 100 13.83 9.58 7.21
CA ILE A 100 12.80 10.27 7.99
C ILE A 100 12.32 9.45 9.19
N TRP A 101 12.56 8.13 9.18
CA TRP A 101 12.20 7.20 10.23
C TRP A 101 13.39 6.90 11.12
N SER A 102 13.15 6.66 12.41
CA SER A 102 14.21 6.25 13.32
C SER A 102 14.71 4.85 13.02
N ASP A 103 15.96 4.58 13.39
CA ASP A 103 16.57 3.25 13.29
C ASP A 103 15.71 2.15 13.94
N ASP A 104 15.13 2.43 15.11
CA ASP A 104 14.25 1.49 15.83
C ASP A 104 12.94 1.24 15.07
N PHE A 105 12.38 2.29 14.46
CA PHE A 105 11.19 2.16 13.64
C PHE A 105 11.46 1.26 12.43
N LEU A 106 12.55 1.52 11.70
CA LEU A 106 12.94 0.72 10.53
C LEU A 106 13.20 -0.75 10.89
N ARG A 107 13.88 -1.04 12.02
CA ARG A 107 14.09 -2.42 12.48
C ARG A 107 12.80 -3.16 12.80
N LYS A 108 11.81 -2.50 13.40
CA LYS A 108 10.64 -3.15 13.96
C LYS A 108 9.50 -3.32 12.94
N TYR A 109 9.32 -2.33 12.07
CA TYR A 109 8.07 -2.17 11.32
C TYR A 109 8.19 -2.39 9.81
N MET A 110 9.41 -2.49 9.28
CA MET A 110 9.63 -2.74 7.85
C MET A 110 9.21 -4.15 7.41
N PRO A 111 8.90 -4.34 6.11
CA PRO A 111 8.74 -5.66 5.50
C PRO A 111 10.07 -6.42 5.43
N TYR A 112 10.01 -7.67 4.99
CA TYR A 112 11.20 -8.46 4.69
C TYR A 112 11.98 -7.91 3.50
N ARG A 113 11.30 -7.25 2.55
CA ARG A 113 11.88 -6.82 1.28
C ARG A 113 11.49 -5.41 0.85
N ILE A 114 12.39 -4.75 0.15
CA ILE A 114 12.12 -3.59 -0.69
C ILE A 114 12.46 -3.97 -2.13
N LEU A 115 11.53 -3.74 -3.05
CA LEU A 115 11.72 -3.95 -4.49
C LEU A 115 11.95 -2.59 -5.15
N LEU A 116 13.06 -2.45 -5.86
CA LEU A 116 13.39 -1.27 -6.66
C LEU A 116 12.90 -1.49 -8.09
N ALA A 117 11.82 -0.83 -8.45
CA ALA A 117 11.15 -0.96 -9.74
C ALA A 117 11.33 0.30 -10.60
N SER A 118 11.46 0.12 -11.91
CA SER A 118 11.41 1.25 -12.85
C SER A 118 10.01 1.84 -12.93
N GLU A 119 8.98 0.99 -12.92
CA GLU A 119 7.58 1.41 -12.88
C GLU A 119 6.73 0.41 -12.09
N ILE A 120 5.66 0.92 -11.47
CA ILE A 120 4.55 0.12 -10.93
C ILE A 120 3.28 0.63 -11.62
N TYR A 121 2.40 -0.27 -12.03
CA TYR A 121 1.14 0.14 -12.65
C TYR A 121 0.02 -0.89 -12.45
N SER A 122 -1.23 -0.43 -12.51
CA SER A 122 -2.38 -1.28 -12.81
C SER A 122 -2.80 -1.09 -14.26
N LEU A 123 -3.64 -1.99 -14.76
CA LEU A 123 -4.25 -1.87 -16.08
C LEU A 123 -5.69 -1.40 -15.92
N LYS A 124 -6.09 -0.39 -16.70
CA LYS A 124 -7.50 0.02 -16.78
C LYS A 124 -8.29 -1.05 -17.54
N ASP A 125 -9.54 -1.30 -17.15
CA ASP A 125 -10.38 -2.31 -17.84
C ASP A 125 -10.75 -1.94 -19.29
N THR A 126 -10.50 -0.69 -19.70
CA THR A 126 -10.67 -0.23 -21.08
C THR A 126 -9.40 -0.48 -21.90
N TYR A 127 -9.57 -0.98 -23.12
CA TYR A 127 -8.49 -1.31 -24.04
C TYR A 127 -8.71 -0.74 -25.43
N GLU A 128 -7.62 -0.49 -26.14
CA GLU A 128 -7.56 -0.19 -27.57
C GLU A 128 -7.08 -1.44 -28.34
N TYR A 129 -7.12 -1.40 -29.67
CA TYR A 129 -6.55 -2.45 -30.51
C TYR A 129 -5.35 -1.90 -31.29
N ASP A 130 -4.26 -2.65 -31.36
CA ASP A 130 -3.17 -2.35 -32.29
C ASP A 130 -3.52 -2.74 -33.74
N ASP A 131 -2.63 -2.42 -34.67
CA ASP A 131 -2.77 -2.73 -36.10
C ASP A 131 -2.86 -4.24 -36.40
N GLU A 132 -2.45 -5.09 -35.44
CA GLU A 132 -2.46 -6.56 -35.51
C GLU A 132 -3.70 -7.17 -34.82
N GLY A 133 -4.54 -6.34 -34.19
CA GLY A 133 -5.76 -6.74 -33.49
C GLY A 133 -5.54 -7.20 -32.04
N ASN A 134 -4.37 -6.95 -31.44
CA ASN A 134 -4.11 -7.24 -30.03
C ASN A 134 -4.66 -6.13 -29.13
N LYS A 135 -5.14 -6.50 -27.93
CA LYS A 135 -5.63 -5.54 -26.93
C LYS A 135 -4.48 -4.79 -26.27
N ILE A 136 -4.51 -3.46 -26.32
CA ILE A 136 -3.62 -2.57 -25.58
C ILE A 136 -4.40 -1.98 -24.40
N TYR A 137 -3.98 -2.33 -23.20
CA TYR A 137 -4.56 -1.77 -21.97
C TYR A 137 -3.81 -0.51 -21.54
N GLN A 138 -4.55 0.52 -21.11
CA GLN A 138 -3.95 1.72 -20.55
C GLN A 138 -3.33 1.42 -19.19
N LYS A 139 -2.05 1.79 -19.00
CA LYS A 139 -1.37 1.72 -17.71
C LYS A 139 -1.78 2.88 -16.81
N ILE A 140 -2.12 2.60 -15.55
CA ILE A 140 -2.32 3.58 -14.49
C ILE A 140 -1.11 3.50 -13.55
N PRO A 141 -0.22 4.51 -13.53
CA PRO A 141 1.02 4.44 -12.78
C PRO A 141 0.79 4.52 -11.27
N LYS A 142 1.66 3.88 -10.52
CA LYS A 142 1.74 3.96 -9.06
C LYS A 142 3.20 4.20 -8.65
N LYS A 143 3.42 5.07 -7.67
CA LYS A 143 4.77 5.51 -7.28
C LYS A 143 5.40 4.59 -6.24
N ALA A 144 4.61 4.11 -5.29
CA ALA A 144 5.02 3.07 -4.35
C ALA A 144 3.82 2.20 -3.96
N MET A 145 4.09 1.00 -3.45
CA MET A 145 3.06 0.14 -2.85
C MET A 145 3.66 -0.82 -1.84
N TYR A 146 2.80 -1.53 -1.11
CA TYR A 146 3.17 -2.65 -0.25
C TYR A 146 2.36 -3.89 -0.59
N GLY A 147 3.04 -5.03 -0.63
CA GLY A 147 2.41 -6.35 -0.72
C GLY A 147 2.42 -7.06 0.62
N LEU A 148 2.33 -8.39 0.58
CA LEU A 148 2.30 -9.22 1.79
C LEU A 148 3.60 -9.12 2.61
N ASN A 149 4.75 -9.09 1.94
CA ASN A 149 6.07 -9.19 2.55
C ASN A 149 7.10 -8.19 1.99
N HIS A 150 6.66 -7.24 1.18
CA HIS A 150 7.54 -6.28 0.53
C HIS A 150 6.92 -4.87 0.43
N LEU A 151 7.79 -3.89 0.26
CA LEU A 151 7.49 -2.56 -0.28
C LEU A 151 8.07 -2.48 -1.69
N THR A 152 7.45 -1.75 -2.60
CA THR A 152 7.97 -1.53 -3.96
C THR A 152 8.07 -0.03 -4.23
N PHE A 153 9.25 0.44 -4.63
CA PHE A 153 9.53 1.82 -5.02
C PHE A 153 9.63 1.90 -6.55
N GLY A 154 8.68 2.59 -7.19
CA GLY A 154 8.42 2.54 -8.63
C GLY A 154 8.96 3.70 -9.45
N ALA A 155 10.12 4.24 -9.08
CA ALA A 155 10.72 5.40 -9.74
C ALA A 155 12.20 5.21 -10.08
N VAL A 156 12.71 3.98 -10.09
CA VAL A 156 14.13 3.68 -10.34
C VAL A 156 14.38 3.56 -11.86
N ASN A 157 14.23 4.69 -12.54
CA ASN A 157 14.39 4.85 -13.98
C ASN A 157 15.04 6.20 -14.31
N SER A 158 15.41 6.40 -15.58
CA SER A 158 16.11 7.58 -16.08
C SER A 158 15.41 8.93 -15.84
N ARG A 159 14.10 8.93 -15.53
CA ARG A 159 13.35 10.17 -15.23
C ARG A 159 13.55 10.69 -13.81
N LEU A 160 14.02 9.86 -12.86
CA LEU A 160 14.11 10.22 -11.44
C LEU A 160 14.83 11.56 -11.20
N SER A 161 15.99 11.75 -11.84
CA SER A 161 16.80 12.97 -11.74
C SER A 161 16.09 14.23 -12.21
N SER A 162 15.13 14.08 -13.14
CA SER A 162 14.40 15.16 -13.79
C SER A 162 13.03 15.46 -13.17
N LEU A 163 12.64 14.72 -12.13
CA LEU A 163 11.40 15.02 -11.40
C LEU A 163 11.47 16.40 -10.76
N SER A 164 10.35 17.11 -10.84
CA SER A 164 10.11 18.34 -10.09
C SER A 164 10.19 18.10 -8.59
N VAL A 165 10.33 19.18 -7.82
CA VAL A 165 10.33 19.14 -6.35
C VAL A 165 9.03 18.51 -5.84
N GLU A 166 7.90 18.89 -6.41
CA GLU A 166 6.57 18.39 -6.07
C GLU A 166 6.44 16.88 -6.36
N GLU A 167 6.97 16.41 -7.49
CA GLU A 167 7.01 14.98 -7.80
C GLU A 167 7.91 14.20 -6.82
N LYS A 168 9.01 14.79 -6.36
CA LYS A 168 9.88 14.19 -5.33
C LYS A 168 9.20 14.14 -3.96
N LYS A 169 8.52 15.21 -3.54
CA LYS A 169 7.72 15.24 -2.29
C LYS A 169 6.64 14.17 -2.32
N GLU A 170 5.97 14.03 -3.47
CA GLU A 170 4.96 12.99 -3.68
C GLU A 170 5.56 11.58 -3.63
N LEU A 171 6.77 11.34 -4.16
CA LEU A 171 7.46 10.06 -3.99
C LEU A 171 7.75 9.74 -2.52
N ILE A 172 8.21 10.72 -1.75
CA ILE A 172 8.48 10.56 -0.31
C ILE A 172 7.18 10.19 0.42
N GLY A 173 6.09 10.92 0.16
CA GLY A 173 4.78 10.63 0.71
C GLY A 173 4.29 9.22 0.35
N GLU A 174 4.44 8.80 -0.90
CA GLU A 174 4.02 7.47 -1.37
C GLU A 174 4.81 6.33 -0.72
N VAL A 175 6.11 6.52 -0.48
CA VAL A 175 6.89 5.55 0.30
C VAL A 175 6.46 5.53 1.76
N ALA A 176 6.16 6.69 2.36
CA ALA A 176 5.64 6.78 3.72
C ALA A 176 4.26 6.13 3.88
N PHE A 177 3.37 6.36 2.91
CA PHE A 177 2.11 5.63 2.75
C PHE A 177 2.35 4.13 2.78
N ALA A 178 3.29 3.66 1.96
CA ALA A 178 3.52 2.24 1.80
C ALA A 178 4.06 1.60 3.09
N ILE A 179 4.99 2.28 3.78
CA ILE A 179 5.56 1.84 5.07
C ILE A 179 4.47 1.77 6.15
N ALA A 180 3.70 2.85 6.32
CA ALA A 180 2.67 2.92 7.37
C ALA A 180 1.52 1.95 7.09
N GLY A 181 1.03 1.89 5.84
CA GLY A 181 -0.02 0.97 5.43
C GLY A 181 0.41 -0.50 5.55
N TYR A 182 1.66 -0.83 5.21
CA TYR A 182 2.23 -2.16 5.47
C TYR A 182 2.23 -2.47 6.97
N ALA A 183 2.83 -1.61 7.78
CA ALA A 183 2.97 -1.85 9.21
C ALA A 183 1.60 -1.99 9.89
N ALA A 184 0.63 -1.16 9.53
CA ALA A 184 -0.72 -1.21 10.07
C ALA A 184 -1.46 -2.48 9.63
N SER A 185 -1.47 -2.79 8.32
CA SER A 185 -2.15 -3.97 7.79
C SER A 185 -1.57 -5.31 8.25
N LYS A 186 -0.32 -5.33 8.73
CA LYS A 186 0.33 -6.51 9.33
C LYS A 186 0.27 -6.52 10.87
N GLY A 187 -0.48 -5.59 11.48
CA GLY A 187 -0.60 -5.49 12.93
C GLY A 187 0.72 -5.19 13.65
N LYS A 188 1.69 -4.61 12.93
CA LYS A 188 2.99 -4.21 13.48
C LYS A 188 2.91 -2.87 14.20
N ILE A 189 2.05 -1.97 13.72
CA ILE A 189 1.60 -0.77 14.44
C ILE A 189 0.09 -0.82 14.60
N GLU A 190 -0.43 -0.14 15.60
CA GLU A 190 -1.86 -0.02 15.85
C GLU A 190 -2.44 1.14 15.03
N VAL A 191 -3.66 0.95 14.52
CA VAL A 191 -4.49 2.08 14.09
C VAL A 191 -5.29 2.52 15.32
N PRO A 192 -5.23 3.80 15.73
CA PRO A 192 -5.93 4.25 16.92
C PRO A 192 -7.43 3.97 16.85
N GLU A 193 -8.03 3.53 17.96
CA GLU A 193 -9.48 3.26 18.03
C GLU A 193 -10.29 4.49 17.58
N LYS A 194 -9.90 5.70 18.03
CA LYS A 194 -10.49 6.97 17.61
C LYS A 194 -10.50 7.10 16.08
N PHE A 195 -9.39 6.78 15.40
CA PHE A 195 -9.30 6.84 13.94
C PHE A 195 -10.27 5.84 13.30
N GLN A 196 -10.29 4.60 13.79
CA GLN A 196 -11.16 3.55 13.26
C GLN A 196 -12.64 3.90 13.41
N THR A 197 -13.06 4.44 14.56
CA THR A 197 -14.45 4.89 14.76
C THR A 197 -14.85 5.94 13.73
N TYR A 198 -14.03 6.97 13.51
CA TYR A 198 -14.32 7.98 12.48
C TYR A 198 -14.23 7.45 11.06
N HIS A 199 -13.43 6.42 10.80
CA HIS A 199 -13.47 5.75 9.52
C HIS A 199 -14.82 5.04 9.33
N ASP A 200 -15.20 4.16 10.25
CA ASP A 200 -16.40 3.32 10.15
C ASP A 200 -17.69 4.17 10.11
N ASP A 201 -17.75 5.26 10.89
CA ASP A 201 -18.90 6.16 10.95
C ASP A 201 -19.16 6.89 9.62
N TYR A 202 -18.11 7.16 8.83
CA TYR A 202 -18.19 8.01 7.66
C TYR A 202 -17.95 7.29 6.34
N ILE A 203 -17.33 6.10 6.34
CA ILE A 203 -16.92 5.45 5.09
C ILE A 203 -18.09 5.11 4.17
N ASN A 204 -19.29 4.88 4.73
CA ASN A 204 -20.50 4.68 3.93
C ASN A 204 -20.94 5.94 3.17
N ASN A 205 -20.51 7.13 3.60
CA ASN A 205 -20.69 8.38 2.86
C ASN A 205 -19.70 8.50 1.68
N ALA A 206 -18.74 7.57 1.53
CA ALA A 206 -17.85 7.49 0.37
C ALA A 206 -18.47 6.70 -0.82
N GLY A 207 -19.79 6.44 -0.82
CA GLY A 207 -20.50 5.52 -1.72
C GLY A 207 -20.30 5.71 -3.23
N GLY A 208 -20.26 4.58 -3.94
CA GLY A 208 -19.70 4.36 -5.28
C GLY A 208 -20.52 4.77 -6.52
N ASP A 209 -21.37 5.78 -6.43
CA ASP A 209 -21.85 6.54 -7.60
C ASP A 209 -21.91 8.01 -7.18
N TYR A 210 -21.05 8.82 -7.80
CA TYR A 210 -20.77 10.23 -7.46
C TYR A 210 -21.95 11.18 -7.75
N GLU A 211 -23.10 11.00 -7.12
CA GLU A 211 -24.22 11.95 -7.21
C GLU A 211 -24.61 12.49 -5.83
N GLY A 212 -23.99 13.61 -5.49
CA GLY A 212 -24.26 14.44 -4.31
C GLY A 212 -23.06 15.36 -4.06
N GLU A 213 -23.22 16.44 -3.31
CA GLU A 213 -22.14 17.38 -2.89
C GLU A 213 -21.06 16.71 -2.00
N TRP A 214 -20.95 15.38 -2.00
CA TRP A 214 -20.34 14.53 -1.00
C TRP A 214 -19.60 13.38 -1.68
N GLY A 215 -18.32 13.60 -2.03
CA GLY A 215 -17.41 12.59 -2.56
C GLY A 215 -16.62 11.89 -1.45
N TYR A 216 -15.48 11.29 -1.81
CA TYR A 216 -14.57 10.60 -0.87
C TYR A 216 -14.20 11.46 0.36
N ASN A 217 -14.12 12.78 0.22
CA ASN A 217 -13.87 13.73 1.30
C ASN A 217 -15.01 13.83 2.32
N GLY A 218 -16.27 13.67 1.89
CA GLY A 218 -17.43 13.56 2.79
C GLY A 218 -17.43 12.26 3.61
N GLY A 219 -16.84 11.21 3.05
CA GLY A 219 -16.51 9.97 3.77
C GLY A 219 -15.27 10.08 4.66
N GLY A 220 -14.68 11.27 4.76
CA GLY A 220 -13.48 11.53 5.54
C GLY A 220 -12.18 11.07 4.89
N CYS A 221 -12.17 10.64 3.63
CA CYS A 221 -10.96 10.17 2.96
C CYS A 221 -10.18 11.32 2.33
N LEU A 222 -8.85 11.22 2.31
CA LEU A 222 -7.97 12.22 1.66
C LEU A 222 -7.85 12.00 0.15
N GLU A 223 -8.09 10.79 -0.33
CA GLU A 223 -8.08 10.42 -1.75
C GLU A 223 -9.24 9.49 -2.09
N TYR A 224 -9.65 9.53 -3.36
CA TYR A 224 -10.53 8.51 -3.90
C TYR A 224 -9.79 7.19 -4.11
N ARG A 225 -10.46 6.07 -3.80
CA ARG A 225 -9.96 4.73 -4.08
C ARG A 225 -11.07 3.87 -4.67
N ASP A 226 -10.79 3.31 -5.85
CA ASP A 226 -11.66 2.32 -6.47
C ASP A 226 -11.61 0.98 -5.72
N GLY A 227 -12.75 0.31 -5.59
CA GLY A 227 -12.90 -0.92 -4.81
C GLY A 227 -13.06 -0.71 -3.29
N GLY A 228 -13.30 0.52 -2.85
CA GLY A 228 -13.52 0.87 -1.44
C GLY A 228 -12.24 1.19 -0.67
N MET A 229 -12.41 1.72 0.53
CA MET A 229 -11.33 2.21 1.38
C MET A 229 -11.36 1.46 2.71
N ASP A 230 -10.36 0.62 2.96
CA ASP A 230 -10.13 0.07 4.29
C ASP A 230 -9.38 1.07 5.19
N TYR A 231 -9.52 0.93 6.50
CA TYR A 231 -8.94 1.87 7.45
C TYR A 231 -7.41 1.82 7.52
N TYR A 232 -6.73 0.75 7.07
CA TYR A 232 -5.27 0.71 7.02
C TYR A 232 -4.73 1.57 5.88
N TYR A 233 -5.38 1.48 4.72
CA TYR A 233 -5.06 2.33 3.58
C TYR A 233 -5.38 3.79 3.90
N ASP A 234 -6.54 4.07 4.47
CA ASP A 234 -6.94 5.41 4.90
C ASP A 234 -5.93 5.99 5.90
N PHE A 235 -5.56 5.22 6.92
CA PHE A 235 -4.51 5.62 7.87
C PHE A 235 -3.18 5.93 7.17
N GLY A 236 -2.78 5.10 6.20
CA GLY A 236 -1.61 5.33 5.36
C GLY A 236 -1.68 6.66 4.58
N LEU A 237 -2.86 7.06 4.09
CA LEU A 237 -3.04 8.33 3.38
C LEU A 237 -2.80 9.53 4.31
N PHE A 238 -3.24 9.46 5.56
CA PHE A 238 -2.92 10.54 6.52
C PHE A 238 -1.41 10.65 6.72
N VAL A 239 -0.70 9.52 6.86
CA VAL A 239 0.76 9.53 6.99
C VAL A 239 1.44 10.06 5.72
N LYS A 240 0.96 9.67 4.52
CA LYS A 240 1.44 10.20 3.22
C LYS A 240 1.49 11.72 3.25
N TYR A 241 0.34 12.32 3.51
CA TYR A 241 0.17 13.75 3.41
C TYR A 241 0.91 14.49 4.52
N LEU A 242 0.88 13.98 5.75
CA LEU A 242 1.63 14.56 6.87
C LEU A 242 3.15 14.55 6.66
N VAL A 243 3.68 13.57 5.94
CA VAL A 243 5.13 13.48 5.64
C VAL A 243 5.54 14.36 4.45
N MET A 244 4.67 14.53 3.46
CA MET A 244 5.04 15.25 2.22
C MET A 244 4.84 16.76 2.27
N MET A 245 4.06 17.27 3.24
CA MET A 245 3.77 18.70 3.36
C MET A 245 3.78 19.17 4.81
N SER A 246 3.92 20.48 5.01
CA SER A 246 3.90 21.12 6.30
C SER A 246 2.50 21.08 6.91
N LYS A 247 2.43 21.31 8.22
CA LYS A 247 1.16 21.44 8.93
C LYS A 247 0.22 22.46 8.27
N GLU A 248 0.74 23.64 7.94
CA GLU A 248 -0.05 24.70 7.32
C GLU A 248 -0.60 24.29 5.94
N GLU A 249 0.24 23.65 5.11
CA GLU A 249 -0.20 23.12 3.81
C GLU A 249 -1.29 22.06 3.96
N PHE A 250 -1.15 21.15 4.95
CA PHE A 250 -2.15 20.12 5.23
C PHE A 250 -3.48 20.75 5.68
N GLU A 251 -3.44 21.67 6.64
CA GLU A 251 -4.63 22.35 7.17
C GLU A 251 -5.37 23.11 6.08
N ASN A 252 -4.65 23.87 5.26
CA ASN A 252 -5.22 24.65 4.16
C ASN A 252 -5.79 23.79 3.02
N ARG A 253 -5.30 22.57 2.87
CA ARG A 253 -5.76 21.64 1.82
C ARG A 253 -6.94 20.78 2.29
N PHE A 254 -6.85 20.22 3.50
CA PHE A 254 -7.73 19.13 3.92
C PHE A 254 -8.65 19.47 5.09
N LEU A 255 -8.31 20.46 5.92
CA LEU A 255 -9.10 20.79 7.12
C LEU A 255 -10.03 21.98 6.92
N THR A 256 -10.27 22.36 5.66
CA THR A 256 -11.19 23.44 5.28
C THR A 256 -12.65 23.01 5.44
N GLU A 257 -13.54 23.99 5.61
CA GLU A 257 -14.99 23.73 5.71
C GLU A 257 -15.61 23.10 4.45
N GLU A 258 -14.96 23.28 3.30
CA GLU A 258 -15.35 22.72 2.01
C GLU A 258 -14.86 21.27 1.84
N PHE A 259 -13.62 20.99 2.24
CA PHE A 259 -13.04 19.66 2.08
C PHE A 259 -13.48 18.70 3.19
N ASP A 260 -13.33 19.10 4.47
CA ASP A 260 -13.73 18.31 5.63
C ASP A 260 -15.21 18.51 5.96
N CYS A 261 -16.03 18.09 5.02
CA CYS A 261 -17.44 18.43 5.05
C CYS A 261 -18.27 17.40 5.84
N GLY A 262 -17.77 16.17 6.07
CA GLY A 262 -18.57 15.00 6.44
C GLY A 262 -19.61 15.25 7.54
N THR A 263 -20.84 14.75 7.33
CA THR A 263 -21.96 14.95 8.28
C THR A 263 -22.37 13.67 9.01
N GLN A 264 -22.90 13.85 10.23
CA GLN A 264 -23.53 12.79 11.02
C GLN A 264 -24.95 13.20 11.39
N TYR A 265 -25.85 12.22 11.43
CA TYR A 265 -27.23 12.43 11.87
C TYR A 265 -27.29 12.56 13.38
N ASP A 266 -27.71 13.72 13.88
CA ASP A 266 -27.98 13.92 15.30
C ASP A 266 -29.45 13.58 15.62
N SER A 267 -29.64 12.43 16.28
CA SER A 267 -30.96 11.96 16.70
C SER A 267 -31.68 12.88 17.70
N VAL A 268 -30.94 13.76 18.41
CA VAL A 268 -31.51 14.67 19.41
C VAL A 268 -32.09 15.91 18.73
N SER A 269 -31.36 16.52 17.81
CA SER A 269 -31.85 17.68 17.04
C SER A 269 -32.69 17.30 15.82
N GLY A 270 -32.59 16.05 15.36
CA GLY A 270 -33.24 15.56 14.15
C GLY A 270 -32.59 16.05 12.84
N ASN A 271 -31.42 16.67 12.91
CA ASN A 271 -30.71 17.27 11.77
C ASN A 271 -29.35 16.61 11.56
N SER A 272 -28.85 16.66 10.32
CA SER A 272 -27.46 16.34 10.05
C SER A 272 -26.57 17.52 10.45
N VAL A 273 -25.52 17.23 11.22
CA VAL A 273 -24.51 18.20 11.65
C VAL A 273 -23.16 17.85 11.04
N LYS A 274 -22.32 18.85 10.74
CA LYS A 274 -20.94 18.62 10.35
C LYS A 274 -20.19 17.96 11.50
N GLY A 275 -19.50 16.87 11.23
CA GLY A 275 -18.69 16.18 12.24
C GLY A 275 -17.20 16.12 11.93
N TYR A 276 -16.75 16.72 10.83
CA TYR A 276 -15.33 16.97 10.55
C TYR A 276 -14.43 15.72 10.66
N PRO A 277 -14.79 14.62 9.95
CA PRO A 277 -14.08 13.35 10.09
C PRO A 277 -12.59 13.44 9.75
N ILE A 278 -12.19 14.31 8.83
CA ILE A 278 -10.78 14.45 8.44
C ILE A 278 -9.98 15.08 9.58
N ARG A 279 -10.48 16.15 10.18
CA ARG A 279 -9.85 16.78 11.35
C ARG A 279 -9.70 15.81 12.50
N ASN A 280 -10.74 15.03 12.79
CA ASN A 280 -10.70 14.08 13.89
C ASN A 280 -9.71 12.92 13.65
N LYS A 281 -9.63 12.42 12.41
CA LYS A 281 -8.65 11.40 12.00
C LYS A 281 -7.22 11.94 11.99
N TYR A 282 -7.03 13.18 11.51
CA TYR A 282 -5.76 13.89 11.57
C TYR A 282 -5.23 14.00 13.01
N GLU A 283 -6.07 14.43 13.95
CA GLU A 283 -5.70 14.49 15.37
C GLU A 283 -5.30 13.12 15.92
N ALA A 284 -6.09 12.08 15.62
CA ALA A 284 -5.81 10.72 16.08
C ALA A 284 -4.46 10.20 15.56
N VAL A 285 -4.12 10.48 14.29
CA VAL A 285 -2.83 10.09 13.69
C VAL A 285 -1.67 10.85 14.36
N ILE A 286 -1.77 12.17 14.49
CA ILE A 286 -0.72 12.99 15.10
C ILE A 286 -0.47 12.58 16.55
N GLU A 287 -1.54 12.43 17.34
CA GLU A 287 -1.44 12.02 18.74
C GLU A 287 -0.79 10.64 18.88
N TYR A 288 -1.15 9.69 18.02
CA TYR A 288 -0.58 8.34 18.06
C TYR A 288 0.90 8.32 17.70
N PHE A 289 1.28 8.95 16.58
CA PHE A 289 2.69 8.99 16.18
C PHE A 289 3.54 9.71 17.24
N GLN A 290 3.05 10.82 17.79
CA GLN A 290 3.77 11.58 18.80
C GLN A 290 3.89 10.81 20.13
N ASN A 291 2.77 10.34 20.67
CA ASN A 291 2.71 9.84 22.04
C ASN A 291 3.08 8.35 22.15
N THR A 292 2.81 7.56 21.10
CA THR A 292 3.05 6.11 21.12
C THR A 292 4.33 5.74 20.40
N LEU A 293 4.63 6.38 19.26
CA LEU A 293 5.81 6.07 18.46
C LEU A 293 6.99 7.03 18.70
N GLY A 294 6.76 8.17 19.37
CA GLY A 294 7.79 9.19 19.58
C GLY A 294 8.23 9.86 18.28
N ILE A 295 7.35 9.94 17.29
CA ILE A 295 7.61 10.49 15.96
C ILE A 295 6.76 11.74 15.75
N ASP A 296 7.43 12.86 15.51
CA ASP A 296 6.76 14.11 15.12
C ASP A 296 6.60 14.15 13.59
N LEU A 297 5.40 13.82 13.11
CA LEU A 297 5.09 13.87 11.68
C LEU A 297 5.08 15.31 11.13
N HIS A 298 4.78 16.33 11.94
CA HIS A 298 4.85 17.72 11.48
C HIS A 298 6.30 18.17 11.28
N GLU A 299 7.22 17.76 12.14
CA GLU A 299 8.65 18.03 11.95
C GLU A 299 9.17 17.36 10.68
N ILE A 300 8.73 16.14 10.37
CA ILE A 300 9.04 15.48 9.11
C ILE A 300 8.47 16.27 7.93
N GLY A 301 7.16 16.56 7.94
CA GLY A 301 6.48 17.31 6.89
C GLY A 301 7.11 18.68 6.62
N ALA A 302 7.47 19.43 7.68
CA ALA A 302 8.12 20.73 7.55
C ALA A 302 9.50 20.64 6.86
N ARG A 303 10.29 19.60 7.15
CA ARG A 303 11.58 19.36 6.48
C ARG A 303 11.38 18.98 5.02
N THR A 304 10.43 18.11 4.72
CA THR A 304 10.10 17.70 3.34
C THR A 304 9.61 18.89 2.51
N SER A 305 8.80 19.79 3.08
CA SER A 305 8.33 20.99 2.39
C SER A 305 9.43 21.96 1.97
N GLN A 306 10.59 21.91 2.62
CA GLN A 306 11.75 22.75 2.33
C GLN A 306 12.66 22.17 1.23
N LEU A 307 12.33 21.02 0.64
CA LEU A 307 13.03 20.53 -0.56
C LEU A 307 12.97 21.58 -1.68
N HIS A 308 14.11 21.83 -2.31
CA HIS A 308 14.33 22.81 -3.39
C HIS A 308 14.92 22.13 -4.64
#